data_AF-A0A6I9PHE3-F1
#
_entry.id   AF-A0A6I9PHE3-F1
#
_cell.length_a   1.000
_cell.length_b   1.000
_cell.length_c   1.000
_cell.angle_alpha   90.00
_cell.angle_beta   90.00
_cell.angle_gamma   90.00
#
_symmetry.space_group_name_H-M   'P 1'
#
loop_
_entity.id
_entity.type
_entity.pdbx_description
1 polymer ?
#
loop_
_entity_poly.entity_id
_entity_poly.type
_entity_poly.pdbx_seq_one_letter_code
_entity_poly.pdbx_strand_id
1 'polypeptide(L)'
;MSRTEASFPPHHRPPPQDCSVPVEHLDYDYIGKCKDVKYLEKICTVLRSGDEGIYPHLIMFCEDHLEKLDPRSLALRKEKRVSTAACLPNDEWSQIADELKKWQEETKASEISLKQQSMLDALVFENMPPIRGSNCSVPLCQTSVKKEKRTLSKHTLPHDYREWDKFDVEKEFEKIDRNLDKHDAPAIINQGHPKIKTKVDASLLTQQEKLLLANHEKEKGNEAFRAKDYEEAVAYYSRSGY
;
A
#
# COMPACT_ATOMS: atom_id res chain seq x y z
N MET A 1 -23.47 2.35 34.51
CA MET A 1 -22.86 3.33 33.60
C MET A 1 -23.60 3.24 32.28
N SER A 2 -24.61 4.06 32.11
CA SER A 2 -25.54 4.00 30.97
C SER A 2 -24.92 4.72 29.77
N ARG A 3 -24.84 4.04 28.63
CA ARG A 3 -24.21 4.52 27.40
C ARG A 3 -25.22 5.43 26.67
N THR A 4 -24.96 6.72 26.62
CA THR A 4 -25.78 7.68 25.88
C THR A 4 -25.43 7.58 24.40
N GLU A 5 -26.34 7.02 23.61
CA GLU A 5 -26.22 6.93 22.15
C GLU A 5 -26.65 8.28 21.55
N ALA A 6 -25.72 8.97 20.89
CA ALA A 6 -25.99 10.25 20.26
C ALA A 6 -26.85 10.03 19.00
N SER A 7 -28.14 10.38 19.09
CA SER A 7 -29.04 10.44 17.94
C SER A 7 -28.73 11.70 17.13
N PHE A 8 -28.17 11.53 15.94
CA PHE A 8 -28.01 12.61 14.97
C PHE A 8 -29.33 12.78 14.19
N PRO A 9 -29.86 14.00 14.05
CA PRO A 9 -31.08 14.24 13.29
C PRO A 9 -30.83 14.02 11.79
N PRO A 10 -31.84 13.55 11.02
CA PRO A 10 -31.70 13.36 9.59
C PRO A 10 -31.50 14.73 8.93
N HIS A 11 -30.35 14.91 8.26
CA HIS A 11 -30.11 16.06 7.40
C HIS A 11 -31.08 16.01 6.22
N HIS A 12 -32.22 16.70 6.33
CA HIS A 12 -33.03 17.06 5.18
C HIS A 12 -32.26 18.12 4.38
N ARG A 13 -31.49 17.67 3.39
CA ARG A 13 -30.99 18.56 2.33
C ARG A 13 -32.17 18.80 1.37
N PRO A 14 -32.63 20.04 1.16
CA PRO A 14 -33.63 20.29 0.11
C PRO A 14 -33.01 19.94 -1.26
N PRO A 15 -33.74 19.23 -2.13
CA PRO A 15 -33.20 18.83 -3.43
C PRO A 15 -32.93 20.04 -4.32
N PRO A 16 -31.88 20.01 -5.16
CA PRO A 16 -31.65 21.02 -6.18
C PRO A 16 -32.84 21.10 -7.14
N GLN A 17 -33.28 22.32 -7.44
CA GLN A 17 -34.56 22.69 -8.06
C GLN A 17 -34.69 22.36 -9.58
N ASP A 18 -33.98 21.35 -10.09
CA ASP A 18 -34.02 20.93 -11.51
C ASP A 18 -34.59 19.50 -11.72
N CYS A 19 -35.22 18.93 -10.70
CA CYS A 19 -35.69 17.53 -10.67
C CYS A 19 -37.21 17.33 -10.56
N SER A 20 -38.04 18.35 -10.82
CA SER A 20 -39.49 18.15 -10.75
C SER A 20 -39.99 17.32 -11.94
N VAL A 21 -40.25 16.04 -11.70
CA VAL A 21 -41.06 15.21 -12.60
C VAL A 21 -42.53 15.57 -12.31
N PRO A 22 -43.33 15.98 -13.31
CA PRO A 22 -44.76 16.21 -13.12
C PRO A 22 -45.46 14.94 -12.62
N VAL A 23 -46.42 15.08 -11.72
CA VAL A 23 -47.18 13.95 -11.15
C VAL A 23 -47.88 13.13 -12.24
N GLU A 24 -48.32 13.76 -13.32
CA GLU A 24 -48.94 13.10 -14.49
C GLU A 24 -48.00 12.09 -15.20
N HIS A 25 -46.69 12.22 -15.01
CA HIS A 25 -45.69 11.31 -15.58
C HIS A 25 -45.37 10.13 -14.64
N LEU A 26 -45.93 10.11 -13.43
CA LEU A 26 -45.81 9.03 -12.44
C LEU A 26 -46.93 7.99 -12.58
N ASP A 27 -47.41 7.77 -13.81
CA ASP A 27 -48.48 6.81 -14.12
C ASP A 27 -47.93 5.60 -14.90
N TYR A 28 -48.53 4.43 -14.67
CA TYR A 28 -48.18 3.19 -15.37
C TYR A 28 -48.22 3.34 -16.90
N ASP A 29 -49.24 4.04 -17.41
CA ASP A 29 -49.44 4.27 -18.84
C ASP A 29 -48.33 5.14 -19.45
N TYR A 30 -47.83 6.10 -18.69
CA TYR A 30 -46.76 6.99 -19.14
C TYR A 30 -45.42 6.29 -19.08
N ILE A 31 -45.10 5.65 -17.95
CA ILE A 31 -43.87 4.88 -17.74
C ILE A 31 -43.73 3.77 -18.80
N GLY A 32 -44.81 3.06 -19.12
CA GLY A 32 -44.80 2.01 -20.14
C GLY A 32 -44.56 2.53 -21.57
N LYS A 33 -44.89 3.79 -21.86
CA LYS A 33 -44.65 4.44 -23.16
C LYS A 33 -43.29 5.15 -23.24
N CYS A 34 -42.66 5.42 -22.10
CA CYS A 34 -41.37 6.09 -22.02
C CYS A 34 -40.24 5.25 -22.64
N LYS A 35 -39.42 5.90 -23.48
CA LYS A 35 -38.19 5.33 -24.06
C LYS A 35 -36.91 6.04 -23.58
N ASP A 36 -37.08 7.17 -22.88
CA ASP A 36 -35.96 7.99 -22.43
C ASP A 36 -35.38 7.46 -21.11
N VAL A 37 -34.26 6.75 -21.21
CA VAL A 37 -33.58 6.09 -20.06
C VAL A 37 -33.26 7.08 -18.93
N LYS A 38 -32.68 8.24 -19.26
CA LYS A 38 -32.32 9.27 -18.26
C LYS A 38 -33.54 9.86 -17.54
N TYR A 39 -34.69 9.92 -18.22
CA TYR A 39 -35.91 10.43 -17.62
C TYR A 39 -36.55 9.38 -16.71
N LEU A 40 -36.53 8.10 -17.11
CA LEU A 40 -36.90 6.96 -16.27
C LEU A 40 -36.02 6.85 -15.02
N GLU A 41 -34.72 7.09 -15.09
CA GLU A 41 -33.84 7.15 -13.92
C GLU A 41 -34.26 8.25 -12.94
N LYS A 42 -34.67 9.42 -13.44
CA LYS A 42 -35.21 10.51 -12.62
C LYS A 42 -36.53 10.12 -11.95
N ILE A 43 -37.46 9.53 -12.70
CA ILE A 43 -38.73 9.00 -12.17
C ILE A 43 -38.45 7.98 -11.06
N CYS A 44 -37.56 7.02 -11.29
CA CYS A 44 -37.19 6.02 -10.30
C CYS A 44 -36.55 6.64 -9.04
N THR A 45 -35.82 7.75 -9.18
CA THR A 45 -35.24 8.49 -8.05
C THR A 45 -36.32 9.19 -7.23
N VAL A 46 -37.28 9.86 -7.87
CA VAL A 46 -38.43 10.52 -7.21
C VAL A 46 -39.33 9.50 -6.51
N LEU A 47 -39.61 8.36 -7.15
CA LEU A 47 -40.41 7.32 -6.51
C LEU A 47 -39.70 6.68 -5.30
N ARG A 48 -38.36 6.62 -5.29
CA ARG A 48 -37.57 6.14 -4.14
C ARG A 48 -37.36 7.19 -3.05
N SER A 49 -37.35 8.49 -3.38
CA SER A 49 -37.31 9.56 -2.37
C SER A 49 -38.61 9.60 -1.56
N GLY A 50 -39.73 9.17 -2.15
CA GLY A 50 -41.03 9.12 -1.50
C GLY A 50 -41.69 10.49 -1.37
N ASP A 51 -41.26 11.49 -2.16
CA ASP A 51 -41.77 12.86 -2.11
C ASP A 51 -43.27 12.93 -2.42
N GLU A 52 -43.75 12.11 -3.37
CA GLU A 52 -45.17 11.99 -3.76
C GLU A 52 -45.89 10.81 -3.07
N GLY A 53 -45.19 10.11 -2.16
CA GLY A 53 -45.66 8.86 -1.54
C GLY A 53 -44.90 7.62 -2.02
N ILE A 54 -44.97 6.54 -1.22
CA ILE A 54 -44.28 5.28 -1.51
C ILE A 54 -45.26 4.33 -2.21
N TYR A 55 -44.97 4.04 -3.48
CA TYR A 55 -45.77 3.12 -4.31
C TYR A 55 -44.92 1.93 -4.76
N PRO A 56 -44.84 0.84 -3.96
CA PRO A 56 -43.92 -0.28 -4.23
C PRO A 56 -44.12 -0.93 -5.62
N HIS A 57 -45.38 -1.12 -6.02
CA HIS A 57 -45.71 -1.73 -7.31
C HIS A 57 -45.33 -0.85 -8.51
N LEU A 58 -45.47 0.47 -8.37
CA LEU A 58 -45.09 1.42 -9.41
C LEU A 58 -43.57 1.53 -9.52
N ILE A 59 -42.86 1.51 -8.37
CA ILE A 59 -41.39 1.45 -8.32
C ILE A 59 -40.90 0.20 -9.05
N MET A 60 -41.45 -0.98 -8.72
CA MET A 60 -41.08 -2.23 -9.40
C MET A 60 -41.35 -2.17 -10.91
N PHE A 61 -42.50 -1.64 -11.33
CA PHE A 61 -42.82 -1.49 -12.75
C PHE A 61 -41.83 -0.57 -13.47
N CYS A 62 -41.41 0.52 -12.83
CA CYS A 62 -40.35 1.39 -13.36
C CYS A 62 -38.99 0.69 -13.44
N GLU A 63 -38.61 -0.07 -12.41
CA GLU A 63 -37.37 -0.84 -12.37
C GLU A 63 -37.34 -1.90 -13.48
N ASP A 64 -38.41 -2.68 -13.64
CA ASP A 64 -38.54 -3.72 -14.67
C ASP A 64 -38.50 -3.12 -16.09
N HIS A 65 -39.12 -1.96 -16.30
CA HIS A 65 -39.10 -1.27 -17.59
C HIS A 65 -37.72 -0.66 -17.88
N LEU A 66 -37.07 -0.09 -16.87
CA LEU A 66 -35.70 0.42 -16.98
C LEU A 66 -34.69 -0.71 -17.23
N GLU A 67 -34.85 -1.89 -16.61
CA GLU A 67 -34.00 -3.07 -16.84
C GLU A 67 -34.08 -3.56 -18.28
N LYS A 68 -35.28 -3.52 -18.89
CA LYS A 68 -35.47 -3.88 -20.31
C LYS A 68 -34.76 -2.92 -21.27
N LEU A 69 -34.65 -1.64 -20.92
CA LEU A 69 -34.03 -0.61 -21.77
C LEU A 69 -32.52 -0.50 -21.53
N ASP A 70 -32.09 -0.43 -20.27
CA ASP A 70 -30.68 -0.33 -19.88
C ASP A 70 -30.37 -1.13 -18.59
N PRO A 71 -29.89 -2.38 -18.73
CA PRO A 71 -29.54 -3.23 -17.59
C PRO A 71 -28.28 -2.77 -16.84
N ARG A 72 -27.53 -1.79 -17.34
CA ARG A 72 -26.31 -1.24 -16.69
C ARG A 72 -26.53 0.13 -16.05
N SER A 73 -27.76 0.64 -16.09
CA SER A 73 -28.12 1.95 -15.53
C SER A 73 -27.76 2.05 -14.05
N LEU A 74 -27.36 3.25 -13.62
CA LEU A 74 -26.92 3.48 -12.23
C LEU A 74 -28.09 3.33 -11.25
N ALA A 75 -29.30 3.65 -11.69
CA ALA A 75 -30.50 3.55 -10.87
C ALA A 75 -30.83 2.11 -10.44
N LEU A 76 -30.42 1.09 -11.20
CA LEU A 76 -30.65 -0.32 -10.84
C LEU A 76 -29.61 -0.87 -9.86
N ARG A 77 -28.54 -0.12 -9.57
CA ARG A 77 -27.52 -0.56 -8.59
C ARG A 77 -28.13 -0.57 -7.20
N LYS A 78 -28.23 -1.76 -6.61
CA LYS A 78 -28.65 -1.97 -5.23
C LYS A 78 -27.41 -1.96 -4.34
N GLU A 79 -27.50 -1.26 -3.21
CA GLU A 79 -26.43 -1.29 -2.20
C GLU A 79 -26.31 -2.72 -1.66
N LYS A 80 -25.20 -3.39 -2.00
CA LYS A 80 -24.84 -4.67 -1.43
C LYS A 80 -23.93 -4.41 -0.25
N ARG A 81 -24.28 -4.94 0.93
CA ARG A 81 -23.42 -4.88 2.12
C ARG A 81 -22.07 -5.52 1.82
N VAL A 82 -21.03 -5.06 2.51
CA VAL A 82 -19.69 -5.65 2.44
C VAL A 82 -19.79 -7.15 2.73
N SER A 83 -19.36 -7.95 1.76
CA SER A 83 -19.33 -9.41 1.90
C SER A 83 -18.47 -9.76 3.12
N THR A 84 -19.07 -10.39 4.12
CA THR A 84 -18.36 -10.93 5.29
C THR A 84 -18.03 -12.41 5.01
N ALA A 85 -17.17 -13.04 5.82
CA ALA A 85 -16.83 -14.47 5.69
C ALA A 85 -18.08 -15.38 5.57
N ALA A 86 -19.17 -15.03 6.25
CA ALA A 86 -20.45 -15.76 6.19
C ALA A 86 -21.22 -15.63 4.85
N CYS A 87 -20.81 -14.71 3.97
CA CYS A 87 -21.39 -14.53 2.64
C CYS A 87 -20.72 -15.42 1.57
N LEU A 88 -19.62 -16.10 1.92
CA LEU A 88 -18.95 -17.04 1.04
C LEU A 88 -19.55 -18.44 1.21
N PRO A 89 -19.66 -19.24 0.15
CA PRO A 89 -20.01 -20.64 0.28
C PRO A 89 -18.94 -21.36 1.11
N ASN A 90 -19.35 -22.39 1.85
CA ASN A 90 -18.47 -23.09 2.78
C ASN A 90 -17.24 -23.71 2.10
N ASP A 91 -17.38 -24.11 0.83
CA ASP A 91 -16.31 -24.69 0.02
C ASP A 91 -15.20 -23.66 -0.26
N GLU A 92 -15.54 -22.49 -0.80
CA GLU A 92 -14.59 -21.38 -1.01
C GLU A 92 -13.93 -20.95 0.29
N TRP A 93 -14.71 -20.88 1.37
CA TRP A 93 -14.15 -20.53 2.68
C TRP A 93 -13.15 -21.57 3.19
N SER A 94 -13.44 -22.87 3.01
CA SER A 94 -12.51 -23.94 3.38
C SER A 94 -11.21 -23.89 2.56
N GLN A 95 -11.30 -23.63 1.25
CA GLN A 95 -10.13 -23.45 0.41
C GLN A 95 -9.25 -22.29 0.89
N ILE A 96 -9.85 -21.12 1.15
CA ILE A 96 -9.13 -19.95 1.66
C ILE A 96 -8.46 -20.27 3.01
N ALA A 97 -9.17 -20.95 3.91
CA ALA A 97 -8.65 -21.31 5.21
C ALA A 97 -7.47 -22.30 5.12
N ASP A 98 -7.54 -23.27 4.21
CA ASP A 98 -6.49 -24.27 4.02
C ASP A 98 -5.26 -23.67 3.33
N GLU A 99 -5.45 -22.80 2.33
CA GLU A 99 -4.34 -22.04 1.71
C GLU A 99 -3.62 -21.15 2.74
N LEU A 100 -4.37 -20.48 3.61
CA LEU A 100 -3.80 -19.66 4.68
C LEU A 100 -3.01 -20.50 5.69
N LYS A 101 -3.52 -21.67 6.09
CA LYS A 101 -2.80 -22.60 6.97
C LYS A 101 -1.53 -23.12 6.32
N LYS A 102 -1.60 -23.51 5.05
CA LYS A 102 -0.44 -23.97 4.29
C LYS A 102 0.65 -22.89 4.24
N TRP A 103 0.28 -21.65 3.93
CA TRP A 103 1.22 -20.53 3.94
C TRP A 103 1.83 -20.28 5.34
N GLN A 104 1.01 -20.41 6.40
CA GLN A 104 1.49 -20.28 7.77
C GLN A 104 2.52 -21.36 8.12
N GLU A 105 2.29 -22.61 7.72
CA GLU A 105 3.21 -23.72 7.94
C GLU A 105 4.50 -23.56 7.14
N GLU A 106 4.41 -23.16 5.87
CA GLU A 106 5.56 -22.87 5.01
C GLU A 106 6.43 -21.73 5.58
N THR A 107 5.80 -20.68 6.10
CA THR A 107 6.48 -19.55 6.72
C THR A 107 7.20 -19.98 8.00
N LYS A 108 6.55 -20.77 8.86
CA LYS A 108 7.17 -21.32 10.08
C LYS A 108 8.35 -22.23 9.75
N ALA A 109 8.21 -23.12 8.77
CA ALA A 109 9.29 -24.00 8.33
C ALA A 109 10.49 -23.21 7.80
N SER A 110 10.21 -22.18 6.98
CA SER A 110 11.23 -21.26 6.46
C SER A 110 11.94 -20.50 7.57
N GLU A 111 11.21 -20.02 8.59
CA GLU A 111 11.78 -19.34 9.76
C GLU A 111 12.72 -20.26 10.57
N ILE A 112 12.33 -21.52 10.78
CA ILE A 112 13.16 -22.51 11.50
C ILE A 112 14.45 -22.78 10.72
N SER A 113 14.36 -22.96 9.39
CA SER A 113 15.52 -23.16 8.52
C SER A 113 16.50 -21.97 8.59
N LEU A 114 15.98 -20.74 8.52
CA LEU A 114 16.79 -19.53 8.64
C LEU A 114 17.48 -19.40 10.01
N LYS A 115 16.76 -19.71 11.10
CA LYS A 115 17.36 -19.73 12.45
C LYS A 115 18.48 -20.74 12.55
N GLN A 116 18.31 -21.94 11.98
CA GLN A 116 19.36 -22.96 11.97
C GLN A 116 20.58 -22.54 11.14
N GLN A 117 20.37 -21.95 9.97
CA GLN A 117 21.45 -21.41 9.13
C GLN A 117 22.20 -20.29 9.84
N SER A 118 21.51 -19.38 10.53
CA SER A 118 22.15 -18.29 11.28
C SER A 118 23.09 -18.79 12.40
N MET A 119 22.78 -19.94 13.02
CA MET A 119 23.67 -20.54 14.02
C MET A 119 24.94 -21.14 13.40
N LEU A 120 24.86 -21.61 12.15
CA LEU A 120 26.02 -22.14 11.41
C LEU A 120 26.89 -21.00 10.86
N ASP A 121 26.28 -19.92 10.37
CA ASP A 121 26.97 -18.74 9.84
C ASP A 121 27.70 -17.94 10.92
N ALA A 122 27.18 -17.93 12.16
CA ALA A 122 27.87 -17.34 13.30
C ALA A 122 29.26 -17.96 13.56
N LEU A 123 29.51 -19.19 13.09
CA LEU A 123 30.81 -19.86 13.16
C LEU A 123 31.77 -19.42 12.03
N VAL A 124 31.24 -18.90 10.93
CA VAL A 124 32.00 -18.51 9.72
C VAL A 124 32.34 -17.00 9.72
N PHE A 125 31.54 -16.16 10.39
CA PHE A 125 31.70 -14.71 10.42
C PHE A 125 32.64 -14.16 11.50
N GLU A 126 33.81 -14.77 11.70
CA GLU A 126 34.82 -14.28 12.68
C GLU A 126 35.39 -12.88 12.32
N ASN A 127 35.10 -12.35 11.13
CA ASN A 127 35.64 -11.08 10.62
C ASN A 127 34.59 -9.99 10.31
N MET A 128 33.31 -10.16 10.70
CA MET A 128 32.29 -9.13 10.48
C MET A 128 32.08 -8.25 11.72
N PRO A 129 31.94 -6.92 11.56
CA PRO A 129 31.59 -6.06 12.69
C PRO A 129 30.22 -6.49 13.26
N PRO A 130 30.02 -6.35 14.57
CA PRO A 130 28.78 -6.77 15.20
C PRO A 130 27.57 -6.06 14.58
N ILE A 131 26.49 -6.81 14.35
CA ILE A 131 25.23 -6.30 13.80
C ILE A 131 24.78 -5.12 14.67
N ARG A 132 24.76 -3.92 14.08
CA ARG A 132 24.39 -2.68 14.77
C ARG A 132 22.96 -2.81 15.31
N GLY A 133 22.82 -2.79 16.64
CA GLY A 133 21.51 -2.89 17.31
C GLY A 133 21.07 -4.30 17.70
N SER A 134 21.94 -5.32 17.63
CA SER A 134 21.63 -6.67 18.14
C SER A 134 21.24 -6.71 19.62
N ASN A 135 21.55 -5.65 20.38
CA ASN A 135 21.16 -5.46 21.78
C ASN A 135 19.93 -4.53 21.97
N CYS A 136 19.26 -4.10 20.90
CA CYS A 136 18.01 -3.33 21.01
C CYS A 136 16.83 -4.29 21.19
N SER A 137 16.79 -5.00 22.33
CA SER A 137 15.49 -5.39 22.86
C SER A 137 14.82 -4.12 23.35
N VAL A 138 13.75 -3.69 22.68
CA VAL A 138 12.87 -2.67 23.23
C VAL A 138 12.11 -3.37 24.35
N PRO A 139 12.35 -3.08 25.63
CA PRO A 139 11.57 -3.69 26.69
C PRO A 139 10.17 -3.10 26.59
N LEU A 140 9.17 -3.94 26.30
CA LEU A 140 7.78 -3.58 26.50
C LEU A 140 7.63 -3.29 28.01
N CYS A 141 7.42 -2.01 28.32
CA CYS A 141 7.54 -1.48 29.67
C CYS A 141 6.65 -2.21 30.69
N GLN A 142 7.27 -2.56 31.83
CA GLN A 142 6.77 -2.70 33.22
C GLN A 142 7.57 -3.84 33.89
N THR A 143 8.28 -3.74 35.01
CA THR A 143 8.38 -2.76 36.11
C THR A 143 9.75 -2.92 36.80
N SER A 144 10.31 -1.79 37.26
CA SER A 144 11.31 -1.61 38.34
C SER A 144 12.36 -2.71 38.64
N VAL A 145 13.62 -2.53 38.20
CA VAL A 145 14.79 -2.98 38.99
C VAL A 145 15.97 -1.99 38.87
N LYS A 146 16.48 -1.69 40.07
CA LYS A 146 17.69 -1.02 40.60
C LYS A 146 18.78 -0.52 39.63
N LYS A 147 19.22 0.72 39.89
CA LYS A 147 20.39 1.41 39.33
C LYS A 147 21.70 0.67 39.65
N GLU A 148 22.33 0.09 38.65
CA GLU A 148 23.77 -0.17 38.66
C GLU A 148 24.51 1.00 37.98
N LYS A 149 25.50 1.55 38.68
CA LYS A 149 26.36 2.63 38.20
C LYS A 149 27.32 2.06 37.15
N ARG A 150 27.05 2.30 35.87
CA ARG A 150 28.05 2.13 34.80
C ARG A 150 28.86 3.40 34.67
N THR A 151 30.18 3.25 34.66
CA THR A 151 31.15 4.31 34.44
C THR A 151 30.91 4.91 33.05
N LEU A 152 30.62 6.22 33.02
CA LEU A 152 30.46 6.97 31.79
C LEU A 152 31.82 7.02 31.08
N SER A 153 32.00 6.22 30.04
CA SER A 153 32.93 6.56 28.98
C SER A 153 32.52 7.94 28.45
N LYS A 154 33.50 8.76 28.08
CA LYS A 154 33.30 10.14 27.61
C LYS A 154 32.49 10.12 26.31
N HIS A 155 31.18 10.01 26.42
CA HIS A 155 30.28 10.26 25.31
C HIS A 155 30.35 11.77 25.06
N THR A 156 30.72 12.16 23.84
CA THR A 156 30.53 13.55 23.41
C THR A 156 29.06 13.86 23.63
N LEU A 157 28.78 14.80 24.53
CA LEU A 157 27.41 15.25 24.76
C LEU A 157 26.84 15.72 23.40
N PRO A 158 25.59 15.39 23.08
CA PRO A 158 24.92 16.00 21.94
C PRO A 158 25.11 17.53 22.03
N HIS A 159 25.62 18.13 20.95
CA HIS A 159 25.78 19.59 20.88
C HIS A 159 24.43 20.25 21.20
N ASP A 160 24.49 21.35 21.95
CA ASP A 160 23.30 22.11 22.29
C ASP A 160 22.77 22.75 20.99
N TYR A 161 21.47 22.70 20.75
CA TYR A 161 20.88 23.26 19.52
C TYR A 161 21.17 24.76 19.38
N ARG A 162 21.44 25.45 20.50
CA ARG A 162 21.87 26.87 20.53
C ARG A 162 23.22 27.11 19.86
N GLU A 163 24.03 26.08 19.66
CA GLU A 163 25.32 26.17 18.96
C GLU A 163 25.12 26.23 17.44
N TRP A 164 24.02 25.68 16.92
CA TRP A 164 23.62 25.84 15.51
C TRP A 164 23.18 27.26 15.19
N ASP A 165 22.63 27.99 16.16
CA ASP A 165 22.24 29.40 16.00
C ASP A 165 23.44 30.34 15.84
N LYS A 166 24.65 29.87 16.21
CA LYS A 166 25.92 30.58 16.00
C LYS A 166 26.52 30.32 14.62
N PHE A 167 26.00 29.34 13.88
CA PHE A 167 26.48 28.99 12.56
C PHE A 167 25.86 29.93 11.53
N ASP A 168 26.67 30.88 11.09
CA ASP A 168 26.31 31.80 10.02
C ASP A 168 26.46 31.09 8.66
N VAL A 169 25.33 30.57 8.17
CA VAL A 169 25.26 29.81 6.91
C VAL A 169 25.78 30.64 5.74
N GLU A 170 25.50 31.95 5.69
CA GLU A 170 25.90 32.84 4.60
C GLU A 170 27.42 33.01 4.56
N LYS A 171 28.04 33.21 5.72
CA LYS A 171 29.50 33.34 5.84
C LYS A 171 30.25 32.06 5.50
N GLU A 172 29.70 30.90 5.84
CA GLU A 172 30.30 29.62 5.47
C GLU A 172 30.08 29.32 3.98
N PHE A 173 28.96 29.72 3.41
CA PHE A 173 28.72 29.66 1.97
C PHE A 173 29.74 30.52 1.20
N GLU A 174 30.01 31.76 1.66
CA GLU A 174 31.06 32.61 1.09
C GLU A 174 32.46 31.98 1.20
N LYS A 175 32.76 31.27 2.29
CA LYS A 175 34.04 30.57 2.43
C LYS A 175 34.15 29.38 1.50
N ILE A 176 33.06 28.65 1.27
CA ILE A 176 33.04 27.52 0.33
C ILE A 176 33.22 28.05 -1.10
N ASP A 177 32.51 29.11 -1.46
CA ASP A 177 32.59 29.73 -2.79
C ASP A 177 34.01 30.30 -3.05
N ARG A 178 34.59 30.99 -2.06
CA ARG A 178 36.00 31.46 -2.13
C ARG A 178 37.05 30.34 -2.11
N ASN A 179 36.74 29.16 -1.57
CA ASN A 179 37.63 27.99 -1.62
C ASN A 179 37.45 27.20 -2.93
N LEU A 180 36.32 27.30 -3.63
CA LEU A 180 36.11 26.72 -4.96
C LEU A 180 37.09 27.34 -5.98
N ASP A 181 37.43 28.62 -5.81
CA ASP A 181 38.43 29.33 -6.63
C ASP A 181 39.88 28.86 -6.36
N LYS A 182 40.12 28.10 -5.29
CA LYS A 182 41.44 27.59 -4.91
C LYS A 182 41.49 26.07 -4.92
N HIS A 183 41.57 25.55 -6.15
CA HIS A 183 42.35 24.35 -6.47
C HIS A 183 41.88 23.02 -5.85
N ASP A 184 40.62 22.64 -6.03
CA ASP A 184 40.25 21.22 -6.00
C ASP A 184 40.12 20.68 -7.43
N ALA A 185 40.81 19.57 -7.70
CA ALA A 185 40.73 18.87 -8.97
C ALA A 185 39.26 18.58 -9.30
N PRO A 186 38.83 18.70 -10.57
CA PRO A 186 37.45 18.42 -10.93
C PRO A 186 37.12 17.00 -10.46
N ALA A 187 36.05 16.88 -9.68
CA ALA A 187 35.50 15.58 -9.33
C ALA A 187 35.42 14.75 -10.62
N ILE A 188 35.98 13.53 -10.60
CA ILE A 188 35.88 12.59 -11.71
C ILE A 188 34.41 12.20 -11.78
N ILE A 189 33.61 13.00 -12.48
CA ILE A 189 32.26 12.64 -12.87
C ILE A 189 32.47 11.56 -13.92
N ASN A 190 32.19 10.31 -13.55
CA ASN A 190 32.14 9.21 -14.52
C ASN A 190 31.04 9.54 -15.53
N GLN A 191 31.39 10.22 -16.63
CA GLN A 191 30.47 10.62 -17.69
C GLN A 191 30.01 9.43 -18.57
N GLY A 192 30.41 8.21 -18.20
CA GLY A 192 29.91 6.99 -18.82
C GLY A 192 28.84 6.36 -17.93
N HIS A 193 27.69 6.02 -18.51
CA HIS A 193 26.76 5.08 -17.89
C HIS A 193 27.56 3.86 -17.37
N PRO A 194 27.49 3.54 -16.07
CA PRO A 194 28.28 2.45 -15.52
C PRO A 194 27.85 1.16 -16.21
N LYS A 195 28.73 0.60 -17.06
CA LYS A 195 28.48 -0.69 -17.72
C LYS A 195 28.22 -1.74 -16.66
N ILE A 196 27.02 -2.30 -16.68
CA ILE A 196 26.58 -3.27 -15.69
C ILE A 196 27.42 -4.53 -15.86
N LYS A 197 28.07 -4.94 -14.77
CA LYS A 197 28.86 -6.18 -14.74
C LYS A 197 27.92 -7.37 -14.89
N THR A 198 28.30 -8.31 -15.75
CA THR A 198 27.53 -9.54 -16.05
C THR A 198 27.68 -10.63 -14.98
N LYS A 199 28.64 -10.50 -14.06
CA LYS A 199 28.89 -11.47 -12.98
C LYS A 199 28.79 -10.80 -11.62
N VAL A 200 28.14 -11.49 -10.69
CA VAL A 200 28.06 -11.11 -9.26
C VAL A 200 28.78 -12.17 -8.45
N ASP A 201 29.63 -11.74 -7.52
CA ASP A 201 30.22 -12.65 -6.55
C ASP A 201 29.15 -13.03 -5.52
N ALA A 202 28.68 -14.27 -5.60
CA ALA A 202 27.71 -14.85 -4.66
C ALA A 202 28.34 -15.99 -3.83
N SER A 203 29.67 -16.06 -3.75
CA SER A 203 30.38 -17.13 -3.04
C SER A 203 30.03 -17.20 -1.55
N LEU A 204 29.79 -16.03 -0.93
CA LEU A 204 29.48 -15.90 0.50
C LEU A 204 27.97 -15.93 0.83
N LEU A 205 27.10 -16.08 -0.17
CA LEU A 205 25.65 -16.11 0.06
C LEU A 205 25.16 -17.54 0.31
N THR A 206 24.21 -17.66 1.24
CA THR A 206 23.45 -18.90 1.45
C THR A 206 22.61 -19.24 0.21
N GLN A 207 22.19 -20.51 0.08
CA GLN A 207 21.37 -20.94 -1.05
C GLN A 207 20.04 -20.16 -1.15
N GLN A 208 19.45 -19.79 -0.01
CA GLN A 208 18.22 -19.02 0.04
C GLN A 208 18.45 -17.57 -0.42
N GLU A 209 19.55 -16.94 0.00
CA GLU A 209 19.90 -15.59 -0.45
C GLU A 209 20.27 -15.57 -1.94
N LYS A 210 20.93 -16.62 -2.44
CA LYS A 210 21.18 -16.78 -3.89
C LYS A 210 19.90 -16.80 -4.69
N LEU A 211 18.86 -17.50 -4.21
CA LEU A 211 17.55 -17.54 -4.87
C LEU A 211 16.86 -16.16 -4.86
N LEU A 212 16.91 -15.45 -3.74
CA LEU A 212 16.37 -14.08 -3.65
C LEU A 212 17.11 -13.13 -4.60
N LEU A 213 18.44 -13.20 -4.63
CA LEU A 213 19.27 -12.41 -5.53
C LEU A 213 18.98 -12.75 -6.99
N ALA A 214 18.88 -14.03 -7.35
CA ALA A 214 18.54 -14.46 -8.70
C ALA A 214 17.16 -13.94 -9.15
N ASN A 215 16.15 -14.00 -8.28
CA ASN A 215 14.82 -13.47 -8.59
C ASN A 215 14.83 -11.96 -8.79
N HIS A 216 15.54 -11.23 -7.93
CA HIS A 216 15.69 -9.79 -8.04
C HIS A 216 16.44 -9.37 -9.32
N GLU A 217 17.52 -10.06 -9.70
CA GLU A 217 18.21 -9.81 -10.96
C GLU A 217 17.31 -10.12 -12.17
N LYS A 218 16.53 -11.20 -12.13
CA LYS A 218 15.53 -11.50 -13.16
C LYS A 218 14.46 -10.40 -13.29
N GLU A 219 13.98 -9.87 -12.17
CA GLU A 219 13.00 -8.77 -12.16
C GLU A 219 13.57 -7.49 -12.76
N LYS A 220 14.84 -7.16 -12.47
CA LYS A 220 15.56 -6.07 -13.14
C LYS A 220 15.69 -6.30 -14.63
N GLY A 221 16.02 -7.52 -15.05
CA GLY A 221 16.03 -7.90 -16.46
C GLY A 221 14.68 -7.68 -17.14
N ASN A 222 13.58 -8.06 -16.47
CA ASN A 222 12.22 -7.83 -16.96
C ASN A 222 11.88 -6.34 -17.06
N GLU A 223 12.39 -5.50 -16.15
CA GLU A 223 12.22 -4.05 -16.19
C GLU A 223 12.99 -3.42 -17.35
N ALA A 224 14.29 -3.73 -17.49
CA ALA A 224 15.11 -3.26 -18.60
C ALA A 224 14.55 -3.70 -19.97
N PHE A 225 14.04 -4.94 -20.06
CA PHE A 225 13.38 -5.42 -21.27
C PHE A 225 12.12 -4.61 -21.62
N ARG A 226 11.31 -4.26 -20.62
CA ARG A 226 10.14 -3.39 -20.80
C ARG A 226 10.52 -1.97 -21.22
N ALA A 227 11.67 -1.47 -20.75
CA ALA A 227 12.24 -0.19 -21.14
C ALA A 227 12.92 -0.20 -22.53
N LYS A 228 12.98 -1.36 -23.21
CA LYS A 228 13.69 -1.61 -24.47
C LYS A 228 15.21 -1.48 -24.36
N ASP A 229 15.77 -1.53 -23.16
CA ASP A 229 17.20 -1.66 -22.95
C ASP A 229 17.58 -3.15 -22.93
N TYR A 230 17.81 -3.69 -24.13
CA TYR A 230 18.09 -5.11 -24.30
C TYR A 230 19.50 -5.50 -23.83
N GLU A 231 20.47 -4.59 -23.91
CA GLU A 231 21.83 -4.86 -23.46
C GLU A 231 21.87 -5.02 -21.93
N GLU A 232 21.18 -4.15 -21.21
CA GLU A 232 21.01 -4.23 -19.76
C GLU A 232 20.18 -5.45 -19.34
N ALA A 233 19.10 -5.75 -20.06
CA ALA A 233 18.28 -6.93 -19.78
C ALA A 233 19.09 -8.24 -19.86
N VAL A 234 19.91 -8.41 -20.91
CA VAL A 234 20.77 -9.59 -21.07
C VAL A 234 21.79 -9.70 -19.94
N ALA A 235 22.37 -8.58 -19.51
CA ALA A 235 23.32 -8.58 -18.39
C ALA A 235 22.65 -9.05 -17.09
N TYR A 236 21.44 -8.59 -16.80
CA TYR A 236 20.69 -9.00 -15.62
C TYR A 236 20.19 -10.45 -15.66
N TYR A 237 19.72 -10.93 -16.81
CA TYR A 237 19.37 -12.35 -16.95
C TYR A 237 20.60 -13.25 -16.79
N SER A 238 21.75 -12.84 -17.32
CA SER A 238 23.00 -13.59 -17.13
C SER A 238 23.39 -13.70 -15.65
N ARG A 239 23.17 -12.64 -14.86
CA ARG A 239 23.39 -12.65 -13.40
C ARG A 239 22.37 -13.50 -12.64
N SER A 240 21.14 -13.60 -13.14
CA SER A 240 20.08 -14.40 -12.52
C SER A 240 20.31 -15.91 -12.64
N GLY A 241 20.99 -16.35 -13.70
CA GLY A 241 21.23 -17.77 -13.98
C GLY A 241 22.37 -18.40 -13.17
N TYR A 242 23.34 -17.57 -12.74
CA TYR A 242 24.68 -17.98 -12.30
C TYR A 242 25.47 -18.79 -13.33
#